data_AF-A0A811N3L9-F1
#
_entry.id   AF-A0A811N3L9-F1
#
_cell.length_a   1.000
_cell.length_b   1.000
_cell.length_c   1.000
_cell.angle_alpha   90.00
_cell.angle_beta   90.00
_cell.angle_gamma   90.00
#
_symmetry.space_group_name_H-M   'P 1'
#
loop_
_entity.id
_entity.type
_entity.pdbx_description
1 polymer ?
#
loop_
_entity_poly.entity_id
_entity_poly.type
_entity_poly.pdbx_seq_one_letter_code
_entity_poly.pdbx_strand_id
1 'polypeptide(L)'
;MPRAVALVALAAAVLLPVLAANTVEPVVDRRLILRPGHMCGTQGRRYAPGSAYEANLRRLATTVAAEVNASPCNCSAGSVAGRRPDQVTASAYCYWRPGASSPDCGACVALAFREAQRLCPYLMQAVAVVDGGACSVSFQEVQQRRAEDVRKIHYQYYNFIFRSGYTLSWWINQDVLLILLFQATGLACVVFLFLQEWQHQKQRPCHSAIDR
;
A
#
# COMPACT_ATOMS: atom_id res chain seq x y z
N MET A 1 2.95 -10.77 56.36
CA MET A 1 3.94 -11.22 55.36
C MET A 1 3.39 -11.59 53.95
N PRO A 2 2.07 -11.66 53.62
CA PRO A 2 1.66 -12.05 52.27
C PRO A 2 1.65 -10.88 51.24
N ARG A 3 1.59 -9.64 51.72
CA ARG A 3 1.53 -8.44 50.85
C ARG A 3 2.87 -8.06 50.21
N ALA A 4 3.99 -8.34 50.88
CA ALA A 4 5.33 -8.09 50.35
C ALA A 4 5.70 -9.08 49.23
N VAL A 5 5.31 -10.35 49.38
CA VAL A 5 5.53 -11.40 48.37
C VAL A 5 4.69 -11.14 47.11
N ALA A 6 3.46 -10.66 47.28
CA ALA A 6 2.59 -10.27 46.16
C ALA A 6 3.12 -9.05 45.39
N LEU A 7 3.66 -8.04 46.09
CA LEU A 7 4.25 -6.85 45.46
C LEU A 7 5.57 -7.14 44.74
N VAL A 8 6.40 -8.05 45.27
CA VAL A 8 7.65 -8.50 44.62
C VAL A 8 7.34 -9.37 43.39
N ALA A 9 6.31 -10.22 43.44
CA ALA A 9 5.86 -11.00 42.29
C ALA A 9 5.27 -10.10 41.18
N LEU A 10 4.51 -9.07 41.54
CA LEU A 10 4.00 -8.07 40.60
C LEU A 10 5.12 -7.22 40.00
N ALA A 11 6.13 -6.81 40.79
CA ALA A 11 7.28 -6.07 40.29
C ALA A 11 8.15 -6.92 39.33
N ALA A 12 8.37 -8.20 39.64
CA ALA A 12 9.11 -9.11 38.76
C ALA A 12 8.37 -9.43 37.45
N ALA A 13 7.04 -9.56 37.49
CA ALA A 13 6.22 -9.79 36.30
C ALA A 13 6.16 -8.57 35.35
N VAL A 14 6.35 -7.35 35.88
CA VAL A 14 6.31 -6.11 35.11
C VAL A 14 7.70 -5.68 34.60
N LEU A 15 8.79 -6.07 35.26
CA LEU A 15 10.15 -5.68 34.89
C LEU A 15 10.83 -6.62 33.88
N LEU A 16 10.45 -7.90 33.84
CA LEU A 16 11.01 -8.88 32.89
C LEU A 16 10.68 -8.63 31.39
N PRO A 17 9.51 -8.10 30.99
CA PRO A 17 9.25 -7.79 29.59
C PRO A 17 9.94 -6.50 29.10
N VAL A 18 10.24 -5.57 30.01
CA VAL A 18 10.81 -4.24 29.65
C VAL A 18 12.28 -4.35 29.25
N LEU A 19 13.02 -5.31 29.80
CA LEU A 19 14.43 -5.54 29.45
C LEU A 19 14.63 -6.35 28.17
N ALA A 20 13.60 -7.05 27.68
CA ALA A 20 13.64 -7.80 26.42
C ALA A 20 13.30 -6.93 25.18
N ALA A 21 12.92 -5.66 25.36
CA ALA A 21 12.46 -4.78 24.29
C ALA A 21 13.59 -4.05 23.54
N ASN A 22 14.85 -4.17 23.97
CA ASN A 22 15.98 -3.45 23.39
C ASN A 22 16.97 -4.44 22.76
N THR A 23 16.78 -4.83 21.49
CA THR A 23 17.85 -5.28 20.54
C THR A 23 17.33 -5.85 19.21
N VAL A 24 16.06 -5.69 18.87
CA VAL A 24 15.63 -5.85 17.48
C VAL A 24 14.84 -4.62 17.12
N GLU A 25 15.53 -3.61 16.56
CA GLU A 25 14.83 -2.69 15.69
C GLU A 25 14.08 -3.56 14.68
N PRO A 26 12.74 -3.49 14.59
CA PRO A 26 12.09 -4.01 13.42
C PRO A 26 12.64 -3.15 12.28
N VAL A 27 13.59 -3.69 11.54
CA VAL A 27 13.78 -3.30 10.15
C VAL A 27 12.41 -3.55 9.53
N VAL A 28 11.55 -2.54 9.54
CA VAL A 28 10.34 -2.50 8.76
C VAL A 28 10.86 -2.41 7.34
N ASP A 29 11.24 -3.57 6.80
CA ASP A 29 11.48 -3.73 5.40
C ASP A 29 10.11 -3.51 4.77
N ARG A 30 9.85 -2.26 4.36
CA ARG A 30 8.67 -1.80 3.63
C ARG A 30 8.73 -2.44 2.24
N ARG A 31 8.72 -3.77 2.18
CA ARG A 31 8.62 -4.57 0.96
C ARG A 31 7.15 -4.58 0.56
N LEU A 32 6.72 -3.51 -0.10
CA LEU A 32 5.66 -3.67 -1.10
C LEU A 32 6.25 -4.52 -2.23
N ILE A 33 6.18 -5.85 -2.08
CA ILE A 33 6.41 -6.77 -3.18
C ILE A 33 5.13 -6.74 -3.99
N LEU A 34 5.09 -5.93 -5.04
CA LEU A 34 4.04 -6.07 -6.02
C LEU A 34 4.30 -7.32 -6.84
N ARG A 35 3.33 -8.22 -6.89
CA ARG A 35 3.42 -9.38 -7.78
C ARG A 35 3.47 -8.89 -9.22
N PRO A 36 4.35 -9.45 -10.07
CA PRO A 36 4.30 -9.21 -11.50
C PRO A 36 2.89 -9.46 -12.02
N GLY A 37 2.41 -8.56 -12.86
CA GLY A 37 1.04 -8.61 -13.34
C GLY A 37 0.81 -7.64 -14.48
N HIS A 38 -0.31 -7.83 -15.17
CA HIS A 38 -0.76 -6.90 -16.20
C HIS A 38 -2.27 -6.71 -16.15
N MET A 39 -2.72 -5.56 -16.64
CA MET A 39 -4.10 -5.29 -16.96
C MET A 39 -4.19 -4.69 -18.35
N CYS A 40 -5.11 -5.23 -19.13
CA CYS A 40 -5.41 -4.72 -20.45
C CYS A 40 -6.71 -3.91 -20.42
N GLY A 41 -6.81 -2.86 -21.23
CA GLY A 41 -8.01 -2.04 -21.33
C GLY A 41 -9.23 -2.86 -21.79
N THR A 42 -10.37 -2.68 -21.12
CA THR A 42 -11.61 -3.43 -21.40
C THR A 42 -12.42 -2.84 -22.55
N GLN A 43 -12.21 -1.55 -22.89
CA GLN A 43 -12.96 -0.85 -23.94
C GLN A 43 -12.39 -1.02 -25.36
N GLY A 44 -11.51 -2.00 -25.58
CA GLY A 44 -11.35 -2.66 -26.88
C GLY A 44 -10.77 -1.86 -28.05
N ARG A 45 -10.32 -0.61 -27.88
CA ARG A 45 -9.64 0.10 -28.96
C ARG A 45 -8.25 -0.48 -29.18
N ARG A 46 -8.02 -0.94 -30.41
CA ARG A 46 -6.75 -1.51 -30.86
C ARG A 46 -6.10 -0.61 -31.89
N TYR A 47 -4.77 -0.53 -31.85
CA TYR A 47 -3.99 0.11 -32.89
C TYR A 47 -3.50 -0.93 -33.90
N ALA A 48 -3.30 -0.51 -35.14
CA ALA A 48 -2.73 -1.37 -36.17
C ALA A 48 -1.20 -1.52 -35.98
N PRO A 49 -0.61 -2.68 -36.29
CA PRO A 49 0.83 -2.82 -36.37
C PRO A 49 1.42 -1.81 -37.36
N GLY A 50 2.52 -1.15 -37.01
CA GLY A 50 3.16 -0.11 -37.83
C GLY A 50 2.41 1.22 -37.87
N SER A 51 1.35 1.39 -37.08
CA SER A 51 0.64 2.68 -36.97
C SER A 51 1.49 3.77 -36.33
N ALA A 52 1.09 5.03 -36.57
CA ALA A 52 1.68 6.17 -35.88
C ALA A 52 1.53 6.07 -34.35
N TYR A 53 0.41 5.49 -33.86
CA TYR A 53 0.21 5.20 -32.44
C TYR A 53 1.33 4.30 -31.89
N GLU A 54 1.67 3.21 -32.59
CA GLU A 54 2.73 2.30 -32.14
C GLU A 54 4.10 2.98 -32.13
N ALA A 55 4.40 3.78 -33.15
CA ALA A 55 5.64 4.57 -33.19
C ALA A 55 5.71 5.58 -32.02
N ASN A 56 4.60 6.25 -31.71
CA ASN A 56 4.49 7.17 -30.59
C ASN A 56 4.65 6.45 -29.25
N LEU A 57 4.09 5.24 -29.10
CA LEU A 57 4.25 4.41 -27.92
C LEU A 57 5.72 4.00 -27.72
N ARG A 58 6.42 3.59 -28.78
CA ARG A 58 7.87 3.28 -28.72
C ARG A 58 8.71 4.49 -28.32
N ARG A 59 8.38 5.68 -28.86
CA ARG A 59 9.03 6.93 -28.47
C ARG A 59 8.77 7.30 -27.01
N LEU A 60 7.57 7.05 -26.51
CA LEU A 60 7.26 7.25 -25.09
C LEU A 60 8.03 6.30 -24.20
N ALA A 61 8.19 5.03 -24.60
CA ALA A 61 8.96 4.07 -23.80
C ALA A 61 10.38 4.57 -23.51
N THR A 62 11.06 5.15 -24.50
CA THR A 62 12.41 5.71 -24.31
C THR A 62 12.37 7.01 -23.51
N THR A 63 11.41 7.89 -23.78
CA THR A 63 11.30 9.20 -23.11
C THR A 63 10.99 9.03 -21.63
N VAL A 64 9.99 8.22 -21.30
CA VAL A 64 9.56 7.93 -19.93
C VAL A 64 10.65 7.20 -19.15
N ALA A 65 11.39 6.26 -19.76
CA ALA A 65 12.52 5.62 -19.10
C ALA A 65 13.62 6.63 -18.73
N ALA A 66 13.93 7.57 -19.62
CA ALA A 66 14.89 8.64 -19.35
C ALA A 66 14.41 9.61 -18.26
N GLU A 67 13.14 10.03 -18.32
CA GLU A 67 12.51 10.89 -17.31
C GLU A 67 12.53 10.26 -15.92
N VAL A 68 12.20 8.97 -15.84
CA VAL A 68 12.22 8.23 -14.57
C VAL A 68 13.63 8.22 -13.97
N ASN A 69 14.66 7.98 -14.77
CA ASN A 69 16.06 7.99 -14.29
C ASN A 69 16.55 9.39 -13.88
N ALA A 70 16.05 10.44 -14.54
CA ALA A 70 16.42 11.82 -14.24
C ALA A 70 15.61 12.42 -13.07
N SER A 71 14.48 11.80 -12.73
CA SER A 71 13.53 12.34 -11.78
C SER A 71 13.88 11.92 -10.34
N PRO A 72 13.88 12.85 -9.36
CA PRO A 72 14.16 12.52 -7.96
C PRO A 72 13.10 11.59 -7.34
N CYS A 73 11.89 11.52 -7.91
CA CYS A 73 10.85 10.58 -7.46
C CYS A 73 10.96 9.20 -8.14
N ASN A 74 11.91 8.99 -9.05
CA ASN A 74 11.97 7.83 -9.93
C ASN A 74 10.61 7.56 -10.62
N CYS A 75 9.97 8.63 -11.08
CA CYS A 75 8.60 8.58 -11.59
C CYS A 75 8.40 9.56 -12.75
N SER A 76 7.45 9.24 -13.63
CA SER A 76 7.00 10.08 -14.75
C SER A 76 5.47 10.12 -14.76
N ALA A 77 4.92 11.33 -14.71
CA ALA A 77 3.51 11.58 -14.53
C ALA A 77 2.85 12.05 -15.84
N GLY A 78 2.55 11.12 -16.73
CA GLY A 78 1.61 11.35 -17.83
C GLY A 78 2.22 11.98 -19.09
N SER A 79 3.49 11.68 -19.40
CA SER A 79 4.16 12.11 -20.63
C SER A 79 3.38 11.72 -21.88
N VAL A 80 3.36 12.62 -22.86
CA VAL A 80 2.50 12.51 -24.05
C VAL A 80 3.34 12.49 -25.33
N ALA A 81 2.98 11.64 -26.29
CA ALA A 81 3.54 11.65 -27.63
C ALA A 81 2.46 11.57 -28.70
N GLY A 82 2.77 12.14 -29.86
CA GLY A 82 1.87 12.18 -31.00
C GLY A 82 0.83 13.30 -30.94
N ARG A 83 -0.05 13.30 -31.95
CA ARG A 83 -1.23 14.15 -32.06
C ARG A 83 -2.44 13.27 -32.32
N ARG A 84 -3.64 13.75 -32.00
CA ARG A 84 -4.87 12.99 -32.26
C ARG A 84 -4.99 12.66 -33.76
N PRO A 85 -5.42 11.44 -34.12
CA PRO A 85 -5.95 10.37 -33.25
C PRO A 85 -4.88 9.47 -32.60
N ASP A 86 -3.62 9.54 -33.01
CA ASP A 86 -2.52 8.67 -32.56
C ASP A 86 -1.82 9.14 -31.29
N GLN A 87 -2.50 9.94 -30.46
CA GLN A 87 -1.93 10.52 -29.25
C GLN A 87 -1.94 9.52 -28.09
N VAL A 88 -0.78 9.32 -27.49
CA VAL A 88 -0.56 8.39 -26.38
C VAL A 88 -0.10 9.15 -25.17
N THR A 89 -0.61 8.80 -23.99
CA THR A 89 -0.05 9.24 -22.71
C THR A 89 0.44 8.02 -21.93
N ALA A 90 1.57 8.17 -21.26
CA ALA A 90 2.13 7.14 -20.41
C ALA A 90 2.63 7.71 -19.08
N SER A 91 2.52 6.90 -18.05
CA SER A 91 3.04 7.18 -16.71
C SER A 91 3.81 5.95 -16.23
N ALA A 92 4.84 6.19 -15.45
CA ALA A 92 5.67 5.14 -14.90
C ALA A 92 6.12 5.49 -13.49
N TYR A 93 6.27 4.45 -12.67
CA TYR A 93 6.81 4.56 -11.32
C TYR A 93 7.84 3.46 -11.13
N CYS A 94 8.93 3.83 -10.49
CA CYS A 94 10.02 2.95 -10.19
C CYS A 94 10.39 3.02 -8.71
N TYR A 95 10.36 1.86 -8.07
CA TYR A 95 10.83 1.60 -6.72
C TYR A 95 12.00 0.62 -6.77
N TRP A 96 12.91 0.80 -7.74
CA TRP A 96 14.02 -0.11 -7.99
C TRP A 96 14.81 -0.39 -6.72
N ARG A 97 15.19 -1.65 -6.54
CA ARG A 97 15.87 -2.15 -5.34
C ARG A 97 17.13 -2.93 -5.76
N PRO A 98 18.18 -2.93 -4.91
CA PRO A 98 19.27 -3.88 -5.05
C PRO A 98 18.71 -5.31 -5.07
N GLY A 99 18.89 -6.02 -6.19
CA GLY A 99 18.33 -7.37 -6.41
C GLY A 99 17.17 -7.44 -7.41
N ALA A 100 16.73 -6.33 -7.99
CA ALA A 100 15.87 -6.36 -9.18
C ALA A 100 16.63 -6.94 -10.39
N SER A 101 15.92 -7.61 -11.30
CA SER A 101 16.51 -8.17 -12.53
C SER A 101 17.09 -7.08 -13.44
N SER A 102 16.43 -5.92 -13.49
CA SER A 102 16.91 -4.77 -14.24
C SER A 102 18.04 -4.04 -13.50
N PRO A 103 19.04 -3.49 -14.21
CA PRO A 103 20.17 -2.80 -13.59
C PRO A 103 19.85 -1.40 -13.04
N ASP A 104 18.85 -0.73 -13.63
CA ASP A 104 18.42 0.60 -13.22
C ASP A 104 16.90 0.78 -13.45
N CYS A 105 16.36 1.92 -12.99
CA CYS A 105 14.95 2.23 -13.13
C CYS A 105 14.49 2.36 -14.59
N GLY A 106 15.27 2.99 -15.45
CA GLY A 106 14.96 3.16 -16.86
C GLY A 106 14.90 1.84 -17.61
N ALA A 107 15.83 0.93 -17.36
CA ALA A 107 15.85 -0.42 -17.90
C ALA A 107 14.61 -1.22 -17.45
N CYS A 108 14.24 -1.08 -16.18
CA CYS A 108 13.05 -1.71 -15.60
C CYS A 108 11.74 -1.17 -16.19
N VAL A 109 11.65 0.14 -16.40
CA VAL A 109 10.51 0.78 -17.08
C VAL A 109 10.46 0.37 -18.56
N ALA A 110 11.59 0.30 -19.25
CA ALA A 110 11.66 -0.18 -20.63
C ALA A 110 11.22 -1.66 -20.75
N LEU A 111 11.59 -2.49 -19.77
CA LEU A 111 11.09 -3.86 -19.65
C LEU A 111 9.57 -3.87 -19.43
N ALA A 112 9.04 -3.02 -18.56
CA ALA A 112 7.60 -2.91 -18.31
C ALA A 112 6.82 -2.53 -19.59
N PHE A 113 7.33 -1.59 -20.40
CA PHE A 113 6.72 -1.25 -21.70
C PHE A 113 6.69 -2.43 -22.67
N ARG A 114 7.77 -3.23 -22.73
CA ARG A 114 7.84 -4.43 -23.57
C ARG A 114 6.84 -5.49 -23.11
N GLU A 115 6.83 -5.79 -21.81
CA GLU A 115 5.90 -6.77 -21.25
C GLU A 115 4.45 -6.32 -21.37
N ALA A 116 4.15 -5.03 -21.20
CA ALA A 116 2.82 -4.49 -21.42
C ALA A 116 2.33 -4.73 -22.85
N GLN A 117 3.18 -4.50 -23.87
CA GLN A 117 2.83 -4.75 -25.27
C GLN A 117 2.75 -6.24 -25.59
N ARG A 118 3.58 -7.07 -24.96
CA ARG A 118 3.56 -8.54 -25.14
C ARG A 118 2.30 -9.17 -24.54
N LEU A 119 1.90 -8.71 -23.35
CA LEU A 119 0.76 -9.23 -22.60
C LEU A 119 -0.57 -8.64 -23.08
N CYS A 120 -0.56 -7.38 -23.52
CA CYS A 120 -1.72 -6.66 -24.06
C CYS A 120 -1.46 -6.25 -25.53
N PRO A 121 -1.41 -7.22 -26.47
CA PRO A 121 -1.05 -6.94 -27.86
C PRO A 121 -2.07 -6.01 -28.52
N TYR A 122 -1.54 -4.97 -29.18
CA TYR A 122 -2.30 -3.98 -29.96
C TYR A 122 -3.33 -3.16 -29.18
N LEU A 123 -3.41 -3.27 -27.87
CA LEU A 123 -4.40 -2.53 -27.09
C LEU A 123 -3.91 -1.11 -26.80
N MET A 124 -4.80 -0.13 -27.00
CA MET A 124 -4.52 1.28 -26.74
C MET A 124 -4.60 1.65 -25.25
N GLN A 125 -4.66 0.67 -24.35
CA GLN A 125 -4.58 0.87 -22.91
C GLN A 125 -4.01 -0.39 -22.26
N ALA A 126 -2.95 -0.24 -21.48
CA ALA A 126 -2.38 -1.33 -20.70
C ALA A 126 -1.67 -0.81 -19.44
N VAL A 127 -1.60 -1.69 -18.45
CA VAL A 127 -0.79 -1.53 -17.25
C VAL A 127 0.05 -2.80 -17.10
N ALA A 128 1.33 -2.65 -16.81
CA ALA A 128 2.20 -3.77 -16.48
C ALA A 128 3.06 -3.44 -15.26
N VAL A 129 3.28 -4.46 -14.44
CA VAL A 129 4.16 -4.45 -13.27
C VAL A 129 5.17 -5.58 -13.45
N VAL A 130 6.45 -5.26 -13.37
CA VAL A 130 7.56 -6.19 -13.65
C VAL A 130 8.58 -6.20 -12.51
N ASP A 131 9.56 -7.10 -12.60
CA ASP A 131 10.69 -7.21 -11.68
C ASP A 131 10.27 -7.28 -10.20
N GLY A 132 9.31 -8.17 -9.91
CA GLY A 132 8.83 -8.37 -8.54
C GLY A 132 8.20 -7.11 -7.93
N GLY A 133 7.72 -6.18 -8.77
CA GLY A 133 7.09 -4.96 -8.32
C GLY A 133 8.01 -3.75 -8.30
N ALA A 134 9.25 -3.89 -8.76
CA ALA A 134 10.21 -2.79 -8.81
C ALA A 134 9.71 -1.66 -9.71
N CYS A 135 9.00 -1.95 -10.81
CA CYS A 135 8.51 -0.92 -11.72
C CYS A 135 7.13 -1.22 -12.26
N SER A 136 6.43 -0.13 -12.58
CA SER A 136 5.11 -0.16 -13.20
C SER A 136 5.00 0.88 -14.30
N VAL A 137 4.29 0.52 -15.36
CA VAL A 137 3.96 1.40 -16.48
C VAL A 137 2.46 1.32 -16.74
N SER A 138 1.88 2.47 -17.05
CA SER A 138 0.52 2.60 -17.56
C SER A 138 0.56 3.48 -18.81
N PHE A 139 -0.02 3.00 -19.91
CA PHE A 139 -0.21 3.81 -21.11
C PHE A 139 -1.62 3.71 -21.62
N GLN A 140 -2.05 4.74 -22.32
CA GLN A 140 -3.39 4.84 -22.90
C GLN A 140 -3.49 5.88 -24.01
N GLU A 141 -4.48 5.74 -24.89
CA GLU A 141 -4.88 6.81 -25.81
C GLU A 141 -5.40 8.04 -25.05
N VAL A 142 -5.00 9.23 -25.50
CA VAL A 142 -5.51 10.50 -24.96
C VAL A 142 -6.89 10.80 -25.57
N GLN A 143 -7.93 10.26 -24.95
CA GLN A 143 -9.30 10.70 -25.26
C GLN A 143 -9.53 12.14 -24.76
N GLN A 144 -10.45 12.84 -25.41
CA GLN A 144 -10.97 14.13 -24.92
C GLN A 144 -11.82 13.88 -23.67
N ARG A 145 -11.17 13.59 -22.54
CA ARG A 145 -11.86 13.15 -21.34
C ARG A 145 -12.52 14.31 -20.62
N ARG A 146 -13.81 14.16 -20.31
CA ARG A 146 -14.40 14.76 -19.11
C ARG A 146 -13.60 14.27 -17.90
N ALA A 147 -13.32 15.14 -16.94
CA ALA A 147 -12.44 14.87 -15.79
C ALA A 147 -12.75 13.56 -15.03
N GLU A 148 -14.00 13.10 -15.06
CA GLU A 148 -14.46 11.85 -14.44
C GLU A 148 -13.74 10.59 -14.95
N ASP A 149 -13.38 10.56 -16.23
CA ASP A 149 -12.87 9.35 -16.88
C ASP A 149 -11.36 9.18 -16.65
N VAL A 150 -10.65 10.27 -16.36
CA VAL A 150 -9.24 10.26 -15.91
C VAL A 150 -9.16 9.68 -14.49
N ARG A 151 -10.09 10.08 -13.62
CA ARG A 151 -10.16 9.60 -12.23
C ARG A 151 -10.42 8.10 -12.16
N LYS A 152 -11.27 7.54 -13.04
CA LYS A 152 -11.53 6.10 -13.10
C LYS A 152 -10.30 5.28 -13.47
N ILE A 153 -9.50 5.74 -14.43
CA ILE A 153 -8.32 4.99 -14.86
C ILE A 153 -7.17 5.12 -13.89
N HIS A 154 -6.99 6.31 -13.29
CA HIS A 154 -6.10 6.45 -12.15
C HIS A 154 -6.55 5.53 -11.01
N TYR A 155 -7.83 5.54 -10.62
CA TYR A 155 -8.35 4.63 -9.59
C TYR A 155 -8.17 3.14 -9.95
N GLN A 156 -8.36 2.74 -11.20
CA GLN A 156 -8.15 1.37 -11.67
C GLN A 156 -6.67 0.98 -11.67
N TYR A 157 -5.79 1.90 -12.05
CA TYR A 157 -4.33 1.75 -11.99
C TYR A 157 -3.84 1.60 -10.54
N TYR A 158 -4.29 2.47 -9.64
CA TYR A 158 -3.97 2.36 -8.21
C TYR A 158 -4.53 1.08 -7.63
N ASN A 159 -5.80 0.72 -7.89
CA ASN A 159 -6.35 -0.55 -7.44
C ASN A 159 -5.59 -1.76 -7.96
N PHE A 160 -5.10 -1.72 -9.20
CA PHE A 160 -4.31 -2.83 -9.75
C PHE A 160 -2.95 -2.99 -9.07
N ILE A 161 -2.23 -1.87 -8.93
CA ILE A 161 -0.94 -1.79 -8.24
C ILE A 161 -1.11 -2.22 -6.79
N PHE A 162 -2.12 -1.67 -6.11
CA PHE A 162 -2.44 -2.03 -4.74
C PHE A 162 -2.82 -3.51 -4.62
N ARG A 163 -3.78 -4.01 -5.42
CA ARG A 163 -4.22 -5.42 -5.40
C ARG A 163 -3.09 -6.42 -5.69
N SER A 164 -2.13 -6.04 -6.53
CA SER A 164 -0.94 -6.86 -6.80
C SER A 164 0.09 -6.81 -5.66
N GLY A 165 0.06 -5.76 -4.82
CA GLY A 165 0.94 -5.57 -3.66
C GLY A 165 0.48 -6.21 -2.35
N TYR A 166 -0.68 -6.88 -2.31
CA TYR A 166 -1.21 -7.43 -1.07
C TYR A 166 -1.07 -8.95 -0.95
N THR A 167 -0.02 -9.38 -0.24
CA THR A 167 -0.18 -10.41 0.81
C THR A 167 -0.56 -9.80 2.16
N LEU A 168 -0.67 -8.46 2.25
CA LEU A 168 -0.92 -7.70 3.49
C LEU A 168 -2.37 -7.18 3.65
N SER A 169 -3.35 -7.69 2.90
CA SER A 169 -4.77 -7.40 3.19
C SER A 169 -5.24 -8.00 4.53
N TRP A 170 -4.41 -8.84 5.16
CA TRP A 170 -4.62 -9.31 6.52
C TRP A 170 -4.07 -8.35 7.58
N TRP A 171 -3.11 -7.47 7.25
CA TRP A 171 -2.42 -6.64 8.23
C TRP A 171 -3.12 -5.30 8.52
N ILE A 172 -3.83 -4.73 7.54
CA ILE A 172 -4.69 -3.55 7.81
C ILE A 172 -5.88 -3.93 8.70
N ASN A 173 -6.35 -5.18 8.62
CA ASN A 173 -7.35 -5.70 9.55
C ASN A 173 -6.78 -6.00 10.95
N GLN A 174 -5.47 -6.25 11.04
CA GLN A 174 -4.81 -6.59 12.30
C GLN A 174 -4.57 -5.35 13.16
N ASP A 175 -4.27 -4.20 12.55
CA ASP A 175 -4.24 -2.90 13.24
C ASP A 175 -5.63 -2.51 13.74
N VAL A 176 -6.67 -2.70 12.93
CA VAL A 176 -8.06 -2.44 13.34
C VAL A 176 -8.49 -3.41 14.45
N LEU A 177 -8.11 -4.69 14.38
CA LEU A 177 -8.38 -5.67 15.43
C LEU A 177 -7.63 -5.33 16.72
N LEU A 178 -6.37 -4.92 16.64
CA LEU A 178 -5.59 -4.46 17.80
C LEU A 178 -6.23 -3.22 18.42
N ILE A 179 -6.63 -2.23 17.61
CA ILE A 179 -7.35 -1.04 18.08
C ILE A 179 -8.66 -1.46 18.76
N LEU A 180 -9.45 -2.35 18.15
CA LEU A 180 -10.69 -2.85 18.74
C LEU A 180 -10.45 -3.63 20.04
N LEU A 181 -9.37 -4.40 20.13
CA LEU A 181 -8.98 -5.11 21.35
C LEU A 181 -8.56 -4.13 22.45
N PHE A 182 -7.76 -3.11 22.15
CA PHE A 182 -7.39 -2.07 23.12
C PHE A 182 -8.61 -1.29 23.61
N GLN A 183 -9.55 -0.97 22.73
CA GLN A 183 -10.81 -0.33 23.10
C GLN A 183 -11.68 -1.25 23.97
N ALA A 184 -11.79 -2.53 23.62
CA ALA A 184 -12.56 -3.51 24.38
C ALA A 184 -11.95 -3.78 25.77
N THR A 185 -10.63 -3.93 25.86
CA THR A 185 -9.92 -4.09 27.15
C THR A 185 -10.04 -2.83 28.00
N GLY A 186 -9.90 -1.64 27.40
CA GLY A 186 -10.08 -0.36 28.10
C GLY A 186 -11.49 -0.20 28.69
N LEU A 187 -12.53 -0.49 27.90
CA LEU A 187 -13.92 -0.48 28.35
C LEU A 187 -14.18 -1.51 29.45
N ALA A 188 -13.65 -2.73 29.30
CA ALA A 188 -13.78 -3.78 30.31
C ALA A 188 -13.14 -3.37 31.64
N CYS A 189 -11.97 -2.73 31.61
CA CYS A 189 -11.32 -2.20 32.81
C CYS A 189 -12.15 -1.11 33.50
N VAL A 190 -12.72 -0.15 32.75
CA VAL A 190 -13.57 0.90 33.32
C VAL A 190 -14.84 0.31 33.95
N VAL A 191 -15.49 -0.63 33.27
CA VAL A 191 -16.68 -1.33 33.81
C VAL A 191 -16.32 -2.10 35.07
N PHE A 192 -15.18 -2.80 35.09
CA PHE A 192 -14.73 -3.54 36.27
C PHE A 192 -14.46 -2.61 37.47
N LEU A 193 -13.81 -1.46 37.25
CA LEU A 193 -13.59 -0.46 38.30
C LEU A 193 -14.92 0.11 38.84
N PHE A 194 -15.90 0.37 37.96
CA PHE A 194 -17.23 0.80 38.38
C PHE A 194 -17.97 -0.29 39.18
N LEU A 195 -17.86 -1.55 38.77
CA LEU A 195 -18.44 -2.67 39.49
C LEU A 195 -17.77 -2.87 40.86
N GLN A 196 -16.45 -2.67 40.96
CA GLN A 196 -15.75 -2.70 42.23
C GLN A 196 -16.21 -1.59 43.17
N GLU A 197 -16.34 -0.35 42.68
CA GLU A 197 -16.85 0.77 43.49
C GLU A 197 -18.30 0.51 43.95
N TRP A 198 -19.14 -0.03 43.06
CA TRP A 198 -20.51 -0.37 43.39
C TRP A 198 -20.61 -1.49 44.44
N GLN A 199 -19.74 -2.49 44.38
CA GLN A 199 -19.66 -3.52 45.42
C GLN A 199 -19.12 -2.94 46.75
N HIS A 200 -18.16 -2.02 46.69
CA HIS A 200 -17.64 -1.34 47.87
C HIS A 200 -18.70 -0.45 48.55
N GLN A 201 -19.57 0.19 47.78
CA GLN A 201 -20.73 0.95 48.26
C GLN A 201 -21.76 0.04 48.93
N LYS A 202 -22.03 -1.15 48.36
CA LYS A 202 -22.91 -2.16 48.99
C LYS A 202 -22.34 -2.76 50.27
N GLN A 203 -21.01 -2.83 50.39
CA GLN A 203 -20.31 -3.36 51.56
C GLN A 203 -20.00 -2.32 52.64
N ARG A 204 -20.44 -1.06 52.50
CA ARG A 204 -20.52 -0.14 53.64
C ARG A 204 -21.85 -0.42 54.36
N PRO A 205 -21.87 -1.21 55.45
CA PRO A 205 -23.07 -1.29 56.27
C PRO A 205 -23.40 0.11 56.78
N CYS A 206 -24.65 0.54 56.60
CA CYS A 206 -25.22 1.62 57.39
C CYS A 206 -25.18 1.19 58.86
N HIS A 207 -24.12 1.56 59.56
CA HIS A 207 -23.99 1.61 61.01
C HIS A 207 -23.36 2.97 61.28
N SER A 208 -23.89 3.89 62.06
CA SER A 208 -25.13 3.99 62.84
C SER A 208 -25.05 5.39 63.44
N ALA A 209 -26.10 6.20 63.33
CA ALA A 209 -26.27 7.37 64.20
C ALA A 209 -27.73 7.37 64.68
N ILE A 210 -28.02 6.44 65.58
CA ILE A 210 -29.08 6.55 66.59
C ILE A 210 -28.37 6.28 67.92
N ASP A 211 -28.11 7.34 68.70
CA ASP A 211 -28.45 7.44 70.14
C ASP A 211 -27.69 8.59 70.84
N ARG A 212 -28.40 9.71 71.05
CA ARG A 212 -28.63 10.44 72.32
C ARG A 212 -28.85 11.92 72.12
#